data_AF-A0A559TK98-F1
#
_entry.id   AF-A0A559TK98-F1
#
_cell.length_a   1.000
_cell.length_b   1.000
_cell.length_c   1.000
_cell.angle_alpha   90.00
_cell.angle_beta   90.00
_cell.angle_gamma   90.00
#
_symmetry.space_group_name_H-M   'P 1'
#
loop_
_entity.id
_entity.type
_entity.pdbx_description
1 polymer ?
#
loop_
_entity_poly.entity_id
_entity_poly.type
_entity_poly.pdbx_seq_one_letter_code
_entity_poly.pdbx_strand_id
1 'polypeptide(L)'
;MLDAPRSQGTLVLVVGPSGSGKDTLLKLANDALADDERFRFVRRIITRPATENEENISVSEEQFQQGLEDGQFAVHWRAHGLFYGFPTLIDDWLMSGRIVVANGSRSILAQALAKYSCLKIVSIVVPPELLAQRLNRRGREGSDAVAERLRRGASFNLSRFSVDEVDNTGPPCAGAKTLVHKLLAYAGRVDGKKYFDSNKG
;
A
#
# COMPACT_ATOMS: atom_id res chain seq x y z
N MET A 1 -5.14 33.07 -18.33
CA MET A 1 -4.31 32.65 -17.18
C MET A 1 -4.06 31.16 -17.40
N LEU A 2 -2.88 30.79 -17.88
CA LEU A 2 -2.54 29.38 -18.11
C LEU A 2 -2.09 28.83 -16.76
N ASP A 3 -2.91 27.96 -16.15
CA ASP A 3 -2.48 27.19 -14.99
C ASP A 3 -1.21 26.43 -15.38
N ALA A 4 -0.16 26.56 -14.56
CA ALA A 4 1.03 25.73 -14.69
C ALA A 4 0.60 24.26 -14.72
N PRO A 5 1.24 23.39 -15.54
CA PRO A 5 0.86 21.99 -15.60
C PRO A 5 0.92 21.41 -14.18
N ARG A 6 -0.24 21.05 -13.61
CA ARG A 6 -0.29 20.37 -12.31
C ARG A 6 0.58 19.13 -12.45
N SER A 7 1.64 19.03 -11.64
CA SER A 7 2.47 17.84 -11.62
C SER A 7 1.57 16.63 -11.39
N GLN A 8 1.64 15.64 -12.29
CA GLN A 8 0.89 14.39 -12.14
C GLN A 8 1.24 13.78 -10.77
N GLY A 9 0.21 13.42 -10.01
CA GLY A 9 0.34 12.87 -8.67
C GLY A 9 1.10 11.55 -8.67
N THR A 10 1.57 11.13 -7.49
CA THR A 10 2.37 9.91 -7.34
C THR A 10 1.55 8.82 -6.67
N LEU A 11 1.47 7.65 -7.32
CA LEU A 11 0.95 6.44 -6.69
C LEU A 11 2.09 5.76 -5.92
N VAL A 12 1.88 5.52 -4.63
CA VAL A 12 2.79 4.76 -3.76
C VAL A 12 2.14 3.43 -3.42
N LEU A 13 2.66 2.34 -3.99
CA LEU A 13 2.21 0.99 -3.67
C LEU A 13 3.05 0.41 -2.55
N VAL A 14 2.41 0.18 -1.40
CA VAL A 14 3.02 -0.52 -0.28
C VAL A 14 2.76 -2.03 -0.44
N VAL A 15 3.82 -2.79 -0.70
CA VAL A 15 3.80 -4.24 -0.92
C VAL A 15 4.56 -4.96 0.18
N GLY A 16 4.43 -6.29 0.24
CA GLY A 16 5.11 -7.12 1.23
C GLY A 16 4.33 -8.39 1.52
N PRO A 17 4.94 -9.40 2.18
CA PRO A 17 4.28 -10.67 2.43
C PRO A 17 3.09 -10.54 3.39
N SER A 18 2.20 -11.54 3.37
CA SER A 18 1.11 -11.62 4.34
C SER A 18 1.69 -11.79 5.75
N GLY A 19 1.26 -10.97 6.71
CA GLY A 19 1.82 -10.95 8.07
C GLY A 19 2.99 -9.98 8.28
N SER A 20 3.46 -9.27 7.25
CA SER A 20 4.54 -8.28 7.40
C SER A 20 4.15 -7.02 8.17
N GLY A 21 2.86 -6.82 8.44
CA GLY A 21 2.35 -5.68 9.21
C GLY A 21 1.97 -4.45 8.37
N LYS A 22 1.81 -4.60 7.03
CA LYS A 22 1.43 -3.50 6.12
C LYS A 22 0.23 -2.69 6.60
N ASP A 23 -0.87 -3.36 6.95
CA ASP A 23 -2.10 -2.67 7.36
C ASP A 23 -1.88 -1.83 8.62
N THR A 24 -1.12 -2.36 9.59
CA THR A 24 -0.74 -1.63 10.80
C THR A 24 0.13 -0.42 10.49
N LEU A 25 1.15 -0.57 9.64
CA LEU A 25 2.04 0.54 9.26
C LEU A 25 1.30 1.61 8.46
N LEU A 26 0.40 1.21 7.56
CA LEU A 26 -0.41 2.12 6.77
C LEU A 26 -1.41 2.89 7.65
N LYS A 27 -2.04 2.23 8.62
CA LYS A 27 -2.91 2.89 9.59
C LYS A 27 -2.14 3.96 10.38
N LEU A 28 -1.00 3.59 10.97
CA LEU A 28 -0.16 4.52 11.72
C LEU A 28 0.37 5.67 10.85
N ALA A 29 0.70 5.41 9.59
CA ALA A 29 1.13 6.44 8.66
C ALA A 29 -0.01 7.37 8.23
N ASN A 30 -1.23 6.83 8.05
CA ASN A 30 -2.43 7.61 7.79
C ASN A 30 -2.75 8.54 8.96
N ASP A 31 -2.73 8.01 10.19
CA ASP A 31 -2.94 8.79 11.42
C ASP A 31 -1.89 9.91 11.55
N ALA A 32 -0.61 9.62 11.27
CA ALA A 32 0.47 10.60 11.35
C ALA A 32 0.44 11.68 10.25
N LEU A 33 -0.27 11.43 9.14
CA LEU A 33 -0.38 12.34 7.98
C LEU A 33 -1.81 12.87 7.78
N ALA A 34 -2.69 12.68 8.77
CA ALA A 34 -4.13 12.99 8.63
C ALA A 34 -4.41 14.45 8.29
N ASP A 35 -3.59 15.38 8.78
CA ASP A 35 -3.73 16.83 8.56
C ASP A 35 -3.01 17.31 7.28
N ASP A 36 -2.33 16.43 6.55
CA ASP A 36 -1.60 16.78 5.33
C ASP A 36 -2.39 16.40 4.07
N GLU A 37 -3.11 17.37 3.51
CA GLU A 37 -4.01 17.17 2.37
C GLU A 37 -3.33 16.67 1.09
N ARG A 38 -2.00 16.70 1.02
CA ARG A 38 -1.22 16.13 -0.09
C ARG A 38 -1.35 14.62 -0.16
N PHE A 39 -1.61 13.95 0.97
CA PHE A 39 -1.68 12.50 1.05
C PHE A 39 -3.12 11.99 1.01
N ARG A 40 -3.33 10.88 0.30
CA ARG A 40 -4.60 10.13 0.28
C ARG A 40 -4.32 8.65 0.42
N PHE A 41 -4.85 8.05 1.49
CA PHE A 41 -4.75 6.61 1.72
C PHE A 41 -5.95 5.90 1.08
N VAL A 42 -5.67 4.93 0.22
CA VAL A 42 -6.70 4.22 -0.55
C VAL A 42 -7.36 3.16 0.30
N ARG A 43 -8.68 3.26 0.44
CA ARG A 43 -9.51 2.15 0.94
C ARG A 43 -9.74 1.17 -0.21
N ARG A 44 -9.17 -0.03 -0.10
CA ARG A 44 -9.37 -1.10 -1.08
C ARG A 44 -10.79 -1.63 -1.04
N ILE A 45 -11.34 -2.01 -2.18
CA ILE A 45 -12.57 -2.78 -2.27
C ILE A 45 -12.20 -4.27 -2.31
N ILE A 46 -12.81 -5.10 -1.46
CA ILE A 46 -12.46 -6.52 -1.31
C ILE A 46 -13.73 -7.37 -1.17
N THR A 47 -13.76 -8.54 -1.82
CA THR A 47 -14.87 -9.51 -1.73
C THR A 47 -14.82 -10.38 -0.49
N ARG A 48 -14.70 -9.77 0.69
CA ARG A 48 -14.71 -10.47 1.98
C ARG A 48 -15.41 -9.63 3.04
N PRO A 49 -16.00 -10.24 4.08
CA PRO A 49 -16.58 -9.50 5.20
C PRO A 49 -15.60 -8.48 5.79
N ALA A 50 -16.12 -7.32 6.19
CA ALA A 50 -15.34 -6.29 6.87
C ALA A 50 -14.66 -6.86 8.13
N THR A 51 -13.44 -6.41 8.41
CA THR A 51 -12.71 -6.77 9.62
C THR A 51 -12.21 -5.51 10.32
N GLU A 52 -12.21 -5.48 11.65
CA GLU A 52 -11.75 -4.32 12.46
C GLU A 52 -10.28 -3.96 12.22
N ASN A 53 -9.50 -4.89 11.68
CA ASN A 53 -8.04 -4.77 11.55
C ASN A 53 -7.58 -4.15 10.21
N GLU A 54 -8.49 -3.91 9.27
CA GLU A 54 -8.15 -3.39 7.95
C GLU A 54 -9.17 -2.35 7.46
N GLU A 55 -8.67 -1.20 7.03
CA GLU A 55 -9.48 -0.16 6.41
C GLU A 55 -9.76 -0.50 4.94
N ASN A 56 -10.76 -1.36 4.71
CA ASN A 56 -11.25 -1.72 3.38
C ASN A 56 -12.76 -1.45 3.24
N ILE A 57 -13.24 -1.44 2.00
CA ILE A 57 -14.65 -1.49 1.63
C ILE A 57 -14.96 -2.96 1.32
N SER A 58 -15.92 -3.53 2.04
CA SER A 58 -16.36 -4.92 1.87
C SER A 58 -17.53 -4.95 0.89
N VAL A 59 -17.45 -5.80 -0.12
CA VAL A 59 -18.53 -6.02 -1.12
C VAL A 59 -18.74 -7.51 -1.33
N SER A 60 -19.90 -7.89 -1.88
CA SER A 60 -20.12 -9.25 -2.38
C SER A 60 -19.37 -9.49 -3.70
N GLU A 61 -19.24 -10.75 -4.11
CA GLU A 61 -18.66 -11.07 -5.43
C GLU A 61 -19.52 -10.51 -6.57
N GLU A 62 -20.84 -10.56 -6.44
CA GLU A 62 -21.77 -10.00 -7.44
C GLU A 62 -21.61 -8.47 -7.56
N GLN A 63 -21.50 -7.77 -6.43
CA GLN A 63 -21.26 -6.32 -6.41
C GLN A 63 -19.90 -5.97 -7.03
N PHE A 64 -18.86 -6.76 -6.76
CA PHE A 64 -17.55 -6.56 -7.36
C PHE A 64 -17.60 -6.76 -8.87
N GLN A 65 -18.30 -7.81 -9.33
CA GLN A 65 -18.44 -8.11 -10.74
C GLN A 65 -19.22 -7.01 -11.48
N GLN A 66 -20.30 -6.51 -10.89
CA GLN A 66 -21.02 -5.35 -11.43
C GLN A 66 -20.11 -4.12 -11.51
N GLY A 67 -19.30 -3.86 -10.47
CA GLY A 67 -18.35 -2.76 -10.49
C GLY A 67 -17.27 -2.89 -11.58
N LEU A 68 -16.90 -4.11 -11.98
CA LEU A 68 -16.01 -4.34 -13.13
C LEU A 68 -16.70 -3.98 -14.44
N GLU A 69 -17.94 -4.41 -14.62
CA GLU A 69 -18.75 -4.11 -15.81
C GLU A 69 -19.02 -2.60 -15.96
N ASP A 70 -19.23 -1.92 -14.83
CA ASP A 70 -19.48 -0.48 -14.75
C ASP A 70 -18.18 0.35 -14.82
N GLY A 71 -17.00 -0.28 -14.90
CA GLY A 71 -15.71 0.42 -15.00
C GLY A 71 -15.29 1.16 -13.73
N GLN A 72 -15.74 0.72 -12.55
CA GLN A 72 -15.52 1.40 -11.26
C GLN A 72 -14.12 1.20 -10.66
N PHE A 73 -13.28 0.36 -11.28
CA PHE A 73 -11.96 0.02 -10.78
C PHE A 73 -10.84 0.59 -11.65
N ALA A 74 -9.96 1.34 -11.01
CA ALA A 74 -8.73 1.81 -11.63
C ALA A 74 -7.73 0.66 -11.87
N VAL A 75 -7.62 -0.23 -10.88
CA VAL A 75 -6.78 -1.43 -10.88
C VAL A 75 -7.52 -2.50 -10.09
N HIS A 76 -7.52 -3.75 -10.55
CA HIS A 76 -8.12 -4.87 -9.84
C HIS A 76 -7.28 -6.13 -9.99
N TRP A 77 -7.37 -7.04 -9.01
CA TRP A 77 -6.66 -8.31 -9.02
C TRP A 77 -7.35 -9.37 -8.18
N ARG A 78 -6.92 -10.62 -8.34
CA ARG A 78 -7.36 -11.75 -7.53
C ARG A 78 -6.20 -12.29 -6.68
N ALA A 79 -6.46 -12.58 -5.41
CA ALA A 79 -5.49 -13.20 -4.52
C ALA A 79 -6.21 -14.01 -3.43
N HIS A 80 -5.70 -15.20 -3.09
CA HIS A 80 -6.27 -16.05 -2.04
C HIS A 80 -7.78 -16.32 -2.21
N GLY A 81 -8.24 -16.49 -3.45
CA GLY A 81 -9.65 -16.72 -3.77
C GLY A 81 -10.51 -15.45 -3.80
N LEU A 82 -10.03 -14.32 -3.29
CA LEU A 82 -10.76 -13.06 -3.18
C LEU A 82 -10.41 -12.09 -4.32
N PHE A 83 -11.33 -11.18 -4.63
CA PHE A 83 -11.12 -10.05 -5.52
C PHE A 83 -10.78 -8.80 -4.72
N TYR A 84 -9.92 -7.97 -5.33
CA TYR A 84 -9.44 -6.72 -4.77
C TYR A 84 -9.45 -5.66 -5.85
N GLY A 85 -9.76 -4.42 -5.48
CA GLY A 85 -9.75 -3.30 -6.40
C GLY A 85 -9.39 -1.98 -5.74
N PHE A 86 -8.75 -1.11 -6.50
CA PHE A 86 -8.67 0.32 -6.22
C PHE A 86 -9.78 1.03 -7.01
N PRO A 87 -10.59 1.89 -6.37
CA PRO A 87 -11.64 2.62 -7.06
C PRO A 87 -11.05 3.63 -8.06
N THR A 88 -11.79 3.99 -9.10
CA THR A 88 -11.40 5.04 -10.08
C THR A 88 -11.09 6.39 -9.44
N LEU A 89 -11.62 6.66 -8.24
CA LEU A 89 -11.31 7.85 -7.44
C LEU A 89 -9.81 8.11 -7.25
N ILE A 90 -8.96 7.07 -7.30
CA ILE A 90 -7.51 7.27 -7.22
C ILE A 90 -6.96 8.06 -8.42
N ASP A 91 -7.58 7.91 -9.60
CA ASP A 91 -7.18 8.60 -10.82
C ASP A 91 -7.43 10.12 -10.65
N ASP A 92 -8.54 10.52 -10.02
CA ASP A 92 -8.85 11.92 -9.72
C ASP A 92 -7.87 12.54 -8.73
N TRP A 93 -7.48 11.79 -7.68
CA TRP A 93 -6.48 12.25 -6.73
C TRP A 93 -5.11 12.42 -7.37
N LEU A 94 -4.72 11.48 -8.24
CA LEU A 94 -3.47 11.57 -9.00
C LEU A 94 -3.50 12.75 -9.99
N MET A 95 -4.60 12.97 -10.71
CA MET A 95 -4.76 14.13 -11.59
C MET A 95 -4.70 15.46 -10.82
N SER A 96 -5.08 15.45 -9.54
CA SER A 96 -4.97 16.60 -8.64
C SER A 96 -3.58 16.80 -8.04
N GLY A 97 -2.57 16.03 -8.47
CA GLY A 97 -1.19 16.14 -7.99
C GLY A 97 -0.93 15.54 -6.61
N ARG A 98 -1.87 14.77 -6.06
CA ARG A 98 -1.75 14.19 -4.71
C ARG A 98 -0.84 12.96 -4.70
N ILE A 99 -0.36 12.62 -3.51
CA ILE A 99 0.32 11.35 -3.23
C ILE A 99 -0.73 10.36 -2.76
N VAL A 100 -0.99 9.36 -3.59
CA VAL A 100 -1.97 8.32 -3.31
C VAL A 100 -1.23 7.10 -2.78
N VAL A 101 -1.49 6.72 -1.54
CA VAL A 101 -0.82 5.60 -0.86
C VAL A 101 -1.79 4.43 -0.81
N ALA A 102 -1.41 3.28 -1.37
CA ALA A 102 -2.28 2.12 -1.43
C ALA A 102 -1.57 0.84 -0.96
N ASN A 103 -2.29 0.01 -0.20
CA ASN A 103 -1.83 -1.33 0.13
C ASN A 103 -1.94 -2.21 -1.13
N GLY A 104 -0.82 -2.49 -1.79
CA GLY A 104 -0.78 -3.20 -3.06
C GLY A 104 -0.43 -4.68 -2.93
N SER A 105 -0.74 -5.43 -3.99
CA SER A 105 -0.14 -6.74 -4.25
C SER A 105 1.05 -6.59 -5.20
N ARG A 106 2.01 -7.49 -5.10
CA ARG A 106 3.11 -7.56 -6.08
C ARG A 106 2.61 -7.94 -7.47
N SER A 107 1.50 -8.69 -7.56
CA SER A 107 0.88 -9.09 -8.83
C SER A 107 0.40 -7.92 -9.69
N ILE A 108 0.12 -6.76 -9.09
CA ILE A 108 -0.40 -5.58 -9.82
C ILE A 108 0.68 -4.59 -10.23
N LEU A 109 1.96 -4.84 -9.89
CA LEU A 109 3.03 -3.87 -10.15
C LEU A 109 3.20 -3.59 -11.65
N ALA A 110 3.13 -4.61 -12.50
CA ALA A 110 3.23 -4.44 -13.95
C ALA A 110 2.04 -3.65 -14.52
N GLN A 111 0.81 -3.96 -14.06
CA GLN A 111 -0.40 -3.23 -14.44
C GLN A 111 -0.34 -1.77 -14.00
N ALA A 112 0.10 -1.51 -12.77
CA ALA A 112 0.23 -0.16 -12.23
C ALA A 112 1.29 0.65 -12.97
N LEU A 113 2.43 0.07 -13.34
CA LEU A 113 3.45 0.75 -14.15
C LEU A 113 2.97 1.09 -15.56
N ALA A 114 2.20 0.20 -16.18
CA ALA A 114 1.64 0.45 -17.50
C ALA A 114 0.62 1.59 -17.48
N LYS A 115 -0.13 1.74 -16.38
CA LYS A 115 -1.18 2.76 -16.23
C LYS A 115 -0.67 4.10 -15.68
N TYR A 116 0.28 4.09 -14.74
CA TYR A 116 0.73 5.28 -14.00
C TYR A 116 2.19 5.58 -14.26
N SER A 117 2.45 6.76 -14.82
CA SER A 117 3.80 7.31 -15.09
C SER A 117 4.60 7.57 -13.82
N CYS A 118 3.93 7.99 -12.73
CA CYS A 118 4.55 8.29 -11.44
C CYS A 118 4.19 7.22 -10.39
N LEU A 119 4.91 6.09 -10.44
CA LEU A 119 4.77 4.99 -9.47
C LEU A 119 5.99 4.92 -8.54
N LYS A 120 5.74 4.77 -7.24
CA LYS A 120 6.72 4.38 -6.22
C LYS A 120 6.28 3.08 -5.57
N ILE A 121 7.25 2.22 -5.26
CA ILE A 121 6.99 0.93 -4.63
C ILE A 121 7.75 0.90 -3.31
N VAL A 122 7.02 0.65 -2.22
CA VAL A 122 7.59 0.47 -0.89
C VAL A 122 7.36 -0.97 -0.45
N SER A 123 8.41 -1.74 -0.22
CA SER A 123 8.34 -3.12 0.26
C SER A 123 8.53 -3.17 1.77
N ILE A 124 7.54 -3.70 2.50
CA ILE A 124 7.66 -3.98 3.93
C ILE A 124 8.36 -5.32 4.10
N VAL A 125 9.56 -5.29 4.69
CA VAL A 125 10.42 -6.46 4.90
C VAL A 125 10.41 -6.90 6.35
N VAL A 126 10.36 -8.22 6.56
CA VAL A 126 10.37 -8.89 7.86
C VAL A 126 11.06 -10.25 7.66
N PRO A 127 11.98 -10.66 8.56
CA PRO A 127 12.62 -11.97 8.49
C PRO A 127 11.59 -13.12 8.44
N PRO A 128 11.82 -14.17 7.63
CA PRO A 128 10.88 -15.28 7.47
C PRO A 128 10.47 -15.94 8.79
N GLU A 129 11.38 -16.02 9.75
CA GLU A 129 11.21 -16.65 11.07
C GLU A 129 10.20 -15.85 11.89
N LEU A 130 10.33 -14.52 11.85
CA LEU A 130 9.43 -13.61 12.55
C LEU A 130 8.06 -13.54 11.85
N LEU A 131 8.05 -13.64 10.53
CA LEU A 131 6.81 -13.77 9.75
C LEU A 131 6.05 -15.05 10.11
N ALA A 132 6.75 -16.18 10.24
CA ALA A 132 6.18 -17.46 10.69
C ALA A 132 5.58 -17.34 12.09
N GLN A 133 6.31 -16.74 13.03
CA GLN A 133 5.82 -16.50 14.39
C GLN A 133 4.55 -15.63 14.41
N ARG A 134 4.52 -14.55 13.61
CA ARG A 134 3.35 -13.67 13.49
C ARG A 134 2.14 -14.39 12.90
N LEU A 135 2.34 -15.25 11.91
CA LEU A 135 1.27 -16.05 11.30
C LEU A 135 0.74 -17.10 12.29
N ASN A 136 1.63 -17.82 12.98
CA ASN A 136 1.27 -18.82 14.00
C ASN A 136 0.48 -18.20 15.16
N ARG A 137 0.88 -17.01 15.65
CA ARG A 137 0.18 -16.31 16.75
C ARG A 137 -1.25 -15.91 16.41
N ARG A 138 -1.59 -15.77 15.12
CA ARG A 138 -2.98 -15.48 14.67
C ARG A 138 -3.90 -16.71 14.75
N GLY A 139 -3.37 -17.90 15.06
CA GLY A 139 -4.13 -19.03 15.59
C GLY A 139 -5.10 -19.71 14.63
N ARG A 140 -4.89 -19.64 13.30
CA ARG A 140 -5.86 -20.17 12.31
C ARG A 140 -5.26 -21.09 11.23
N GLU A 141 -3.96 -21.39 11.26
CA GLU A 141 -3.30 -22.16 10.21
C GLU A 141 -2.31 -23.17 10.81
N GLY A 142 -2.31 -24.41 10.31
CA GLY A 142 -1.28 -25.41 10.64
C GLY A 142 0.08 -25.07 10.02
N SER A 143 1.16 -25.69 10.52
CA SER A 143 2.55 -25.43 10.13
C SER A 143 2.77 -25.43 8.60
N ASP A 144 2.09 -26.33 7.89
CA ASP A 144 2.28 -26.52 6.45
C ASP A 144 1.65 -25.39 5.62
N ALA A 145 0.53 -24.84 6.08
CA ALA A 145 -0.10 -23.68 5.45
C ALA A 145 0.74 -22.40 5.64
N VAL A 146 1.44 -22.29 6.77
CA VAL A 146 2.39 -21.19 7.04
C VAL A 146 3.63 -21.34 6.15
N ALA A 147 4.22 -22.53 6.05
CA ALA A 147 5.36 -22.80 5.17
C ALA A 147 5.03 -22.46 3.70
N GLU A 148 3.85 -22.85 3.20
CA GLU A 148 3.43 -22.54 1.83
C GLU A 148 3.14 -21.04 1.62
N ARG A 149 2.66 -20.33 2.64
CA ARG A 149 2.57 -18.86 2.60
C ARG A 149 3.95 -18.20 2.53
N LEU A 150 4.93 -18.68 3.29
CA LEU A 150 6.30 -18.16 3.27
C LEU A 150 6.96 -18.41 1.91
N ARG A 151 6.80 -19.61 1.35
CA ARG A 151 7.34 -19.98 0.04
C ARG A 151 6.80 -19.09 -1.09
N ARG A 152 5.47 -18.88 -1.13
CA ARG A 152 4.82 -17.93 -2.07
C ARG A 152 5.23 -16.47 -1.81
N GLY A 153 5.51 -16.13 -0.55
CA GLY A 153 6.09 -14.86 -0.14
C GLY A 153 7.45 -14.60 -0.80
N ALA A 154 8.31 -15.61 -0.90
CA ALA A 154 9.67 -15.48 -1.45
C ALA A 154 9.73 -15.43 -2.99
N SER A 155 8.72 -15.93 -3.71
CA SER A 155 8.82 -16.16 -5.17
C SER A 155 8.67 -14.93 -6.07
N PHE A 156 8.37 -13.74 -5.55
CA PHE A 156 8.17 -12.57 -6.42
C PHE A 156 9.46 -11.75 -6.54
N ASN A 157 10.06 -11.76 -7.74
CA ASN A 157 11.25 -11.00 -8.04
C ASN A 157 10.93 -9.50 -8.21
N LEU A 158 11.38 -8.68 -7.26
CA LEU A 158 11.23 -7.23 -7.32
C LEU A 158 12.41 -6.52 -8.02
N SER A 159 13.44 -7.24 -8.49
CA SER A 159 14.66 -6.66 -9.06
C SER A 159 14.44 -5.82 -10.33
N ARG A 160 13.28 -5.96 -10.97
CA ARG A 160 12.88 -5.16 -12.14
C ARG A 160 12.29 -3.80 -11.77
N PHE A 161 12.13 -3.53 -10.48
CA PHE A 161 11.50 -2.33 -9.96
C PHE A 161 12.47 -1.55 -9.09
N SER A 162 12.37 -0.22 -9.11
CA SER A 162 12.98 0.61 -8.07
C SER A 162 12.09 0.52 -6.82
N VAL A 163 12.59 -0.17 -5.80
CA VAL A 163 11.84 -0.46 -4.56
C VAL A 163 12.56 0.15 -3.38
N ASP A 164 11.81 0.90 -2.59
CA ASP A 164 12.23 1.36 -1.27
C ASP A 164 11.82 0.34 -0.22
N GLU A 165 12.73 -0.05 0.66
CA GLU A 165 12.42 -1.01 1.73
C GLU A 165 12.13 -0.32 3.07
N VAL A 166 11.16 -0.86 3.81
CA VAL A 166 10.85 -0.49 5.18
C VAL A 166 10.92 -1.75 6.04
N ASP A 167 11.89 -1.79 6.94
CA ASP A 167 12.02 -2.85 7.93
C ASP A 167 10.91 -2.74 8.99
N ASN A 168 10.22 -3.85 9.22
CA ASN A 168 9.24 -4.01 10.29
C ASN A 168 9.56 -5.20 11.22
N THR A 169 10.84 -5.45 11.47
CA THR A 169 11.35 -6.38 12.51
C THR A 169 10.97 -5.91 13.92
N GLY A 170 11.20 -4.63 14.18
CA GLY A 170 10.98 -3.98 15.48
C GLY A 170 9.51 -3.60 15.74
N PRO A 171 9.28 -2.67 16.70
CA PRO A 171 7.94 -2.16 16.99
C PRO A 171 7.31 -1.50 15.76
N PRO A 172 5.99 -1.71 15.49
CA PRO A 172 5.32 -1.14 14.32
C PRO A 172 5.44 0.39 14.18
N CYS A 173 5.57 1.11 15.29
CA CYS A 173 5.75 2.57 15.29
C CYS A 173 7.08 3.00 14.66
N ALA A 174 8.15 2.19 14.77
CA ALA A 174 9.42 2.49 14.11
C ALA A 174 9.32 2.31 12.60
N GLY A 175 8.70 1.21 12.15
CA GLY A 175 8.42 0.97 10.73
C GLY A 175 7.51 2.05 10.13
N ALA A 176 6.48 2.48 10.86
CA ALA A 176 5.57 3.54 10.44
C ALA A 176 6.28 4.89 10.27
N LYS A 177 7.19 5.27 11.20
CA LYS A 177 8.01 6.48 11.08
C LYS A 177 8.88 6.45 9.82
N THR A 178 9.52 5.32 9.54
CA THR A 178 10.31 5.14 8.31
C THR A 178 9.45 5.26 7.05
N LEU A 179 8.25 4.66 7.06
CA LEU A 179 7.29 4.78 5.97
C LEU A 179 6.89 6.25 5.75
N VAL A 180 6.53 6.98 6.82
CA VAL A 180 6.17 8.41 6.75
C VAL A 180 7.33 9.25 6.20
N HIS A 181 8.57 9.03 6.65
CA HIS A 181 9.73 9.74 6.10
C HIS A 181 9.89 9.52 4.58
N LYS A 182 9.68 8.29 4.10
CA LYS A 182 9.72 8.01 2.65
C LYS A 182 8.58 8.71 1.91
N LEU A 183 7.36 8.68 2.45
CA LEU A 183 6.20 9.36 1.89
C LEU A 183 6.43 10.87 1.77
N LEU A 184 6.95 11.50 2.83
CA LEU A 184 7.34 12.91 2.83
C LEU A 184 8.46 13.21 1.83
N ALA A 185 9.43 12.32 1.67
CA ALA A 185 10.48 12.47 0.66
C ALA A 185 9.94 12.40 -0.78
N TYR A 186 8.86 11.66 -1.03
CA TYR A 186 8.17 11.68 -2.33
C TYR A 186 7.42 13.00 -2.55
N ALA A 187 6.89 13.63 -1.49
CA ALA A 187 6.30 14.96 -1.56
C ALA A 187 7.32 16.07 -1.80
N GLY A 188 8.48 16.00 -1.14
CA GLY A 188 9.56 16.97 -1.26
C GLY A 188 10.30 16.95 -2.61
N ARG A 189 10.04 15.95 -3.47
CA ARG A 189 10.50 15.94 -4.87
C ARG A 189 9.56 16.71 -5.81
N VAL A 190 8.36 17.09 -5.34
CA VAL A 190 7.41 17.92 -6.08
C VAL A 190 7.50 19.38 -5.63
N ASP A 191 7.91 19.66 -4.38
CA ASP A 191 8.18 21.03 -3.93
C ASP A 191 9.35 21.08 -2.93
N GLY A 192 10.34 21.90 -3.26
CA GLY A 192 11.58 22.10 -2.49
C GLY A 192 11.40 22.88 -1.19
N LYS A 193 10.68 22.33 -0.21
CA LYS A 193 10.71 22.83 1.18
C LYS A 193 11.18 21.75 2.16
N LYS A 194 12.28 22.07 2.85
CA LYS A 194 12.86 21.31 3.96
C LYS A 194 11.86 21.28 5.11
N TYR A 195 11.36 20.10 5.45
CA TYR A 195 10.73 19.84 6.74
C TYR A 195 11.82 19.34 7.69
N PHE A 196 11.85 19.90 8.90
CA PHE A 196 12.77 19.67 10.01
C PHE A 196 14.01 20.57 10.06
N ASP A 197 13.82 21.69 10.75
CA ASP A 197 14.76 22.13 11.78
C ASP A 197 13.96 22.33 13.07
N SER A 198 14.15 21.44 14.06
CA SER A 198 13.85 21.67 15.48
C SER A 198 14.01 20.38 16.30
N ASN A 199 15.22 20.17 16.84
CA ASN A 199 15.37 19.79 18.24
C ASN A 199 16.81 20.04 18.72
N LYS A 200 17.03 21.28 19.18
CA LYS A 200 17.96 21.58 20.28
C LYS A 200 17.13 22.30 21.34
N GLY A 201 17.05 21.69 22.51
CA GLY A 201 16.38 22.19 23.72
C GLY A 201 16.61 21.19 24.82
#